data_AF-A0A6P4YI47-F1
#
_entry.id   AF-A0A6P4YI47-F1
#
_cell.length_a   1.000
_cell.length_b   1.000
_cell.length_c   1.000
_cell.angle_alpha   90.00
_cell.angle_beta   90.00
_cell.angle_gamma   90.00
#
_symmetry.space_group_name_H-M   'P 1'
#
loop_
_entity.id
_entity.type
_entity.pdbx_description
1 polymer ?
#
loop_
_entity_poly.entity_id
_entity_poly.type
_entity_poly.pdbx_seq_one_letter_code
_entity_poly.pdbx_strand_id
1 'polypeptide(L)'
;MDDWGNLAEAEEEQSRRLATLKEYCKKNISTGDPRRVSVQGHLLFYDNIKTIYCYIPKAGCKTMKLLFYNLEYNKTERLISVGTADFEGKEADYIAPNAHKSGWIHGRGHKKMKHYSEEELSLRLATYRKIIVVRDPFERLASAWLNKFVNMPARGTLSWVKGLNHRLRNYQERNQPDK
;
A
#
# COMPACT_ATOMS: atom_id res chain seq x y z
N MET A 1 9.52 32.00 -5.74
CA MET A 1 10.47 32.17 -4.62
C MET A 1 10.21 30.96 -3.74
N ASP A 2 10.99 29.90 -3.97
CA ASP A 2 10.67 28.57 -3.47
C ASP A 2 10.92 28.46 -1.98
N ASP A 3 9.96 27.84 -1.33
CA ASP A 3 9.78 27.68 0.10
C ASP A 3 10.73 26.60 0.65
N TRP A 4 12.01 26.96 0.80
CA TRP A 4 13.04 26.06 1.32
C TRP A 4 12.89 25.78 2.83
N GLY A 5 12.11 26.57 3.56
CA GLY A 5 11.79 26.31 4.97
C GLY A 5 11.04 24.99 5.16
N ASN A 6 10.15 24.67 4.22
CA ASN A 6 9.37 23.44 4.24
C ASN A 6 10.19 22.16 3.96
N LEU A 7 11.31 22.26 3.23
CA LEU A 7 12.13 21.07 2.94
C LEU A 7 12.93 20.63 4.18
N ALA A 8 13.56 21.59 4.86
CA ALA A 8 14.35 21.30 6.06
C ALA A 8 13.46 20.72 7.18
N GLU A 9 12.28 21.29 7.40
CA GLU A 9 11.30 20.77 8.37
C GLU A 9 10.83 19.35 8.00
N ALA A 10 10.56 19.11 6.72
CA ALA A 10 10.17 17.77 6.25
C ALA A 10 11.30 16.73 6.42
N GLU A 11 12.55 17.12 6.20
CA GLU A 11 13.72 16.27 6.41
C GLU A 11 13.94 15.95 7.89
N GLU A 12 13.76 16.94 8.78
CA GLU A 12 13.83 16.75 10.23
C GLU A 12 12.74 15.78 10.72
N GLU A 13 11.49 16.02 10.32
CA GLU A 13 10.37 15.14 10.70
C GLU A 13 10.54 13.72 10.15
N GLN A 14 11.05 13.58 8.92
CA GLN A 14 11.35 12.26 8.34
C GLN A 14 12.46 11.54 9.11
N SER A 15 13.47 12.28 9.57
CA SER A 15 14.56 11.74 10.38
C SER A 15 14.05 11.25 11.74
N ARG A 16 13.17 12.04 12.38
CA ARG A 16 12.49 11.66 13.62
C ARG A 16 11.67 10.38 13.46
N ARG A 17 10.82 10.31 12.42
CA ARG A 17 10.02 9.11 12.11
C ARG A 17 10.88 7.87 11.90
N LEU A 18 11.99 8.02 11.16
CA LEU A 18 12.90 6.92 10.90
C LEU A 18 13.61 6.45 12.18
N ALA A 19 13.97 7.37 13.08
CA ALA A 19 14.57 7.04 14.37
C ALA A 19 13.60 6.22 15.23
N THR A 20 12.34 6.66 15.35
CA THR A 20 11.29 5.92 16.07
C THR A 20 11.08 4.52 15.49
N LEU A 21 11.03 4.39 14.16
CA LEU A 21 10.89 3.08 13.52
C LEU A 21 12.08 2.16 13.84
N LYS A 22 13.31 2.68 13.76
CA LYS A 22 14.52 1.91 14.07
C LYS A 22 14.53 1.45 15.53
N GLU A 23 14.14 2.30 16.46
CA GLU A 23 14.04 1.96 17.88
C GLU A 23 13.01 0.86 18.13
N TYR A 24 11.81 1.01 17.54
CA TYR A 24 10.77 0.00 17.62
C TYR A 24 11.25 -1.36 17.07
N CYS A 25 11.94 -1.36 15.93
CA CYS A 25 12.48 -2.58 15.34
C CYS A 25 13.54 -3.21 16.23
N LYS A 26 14.48 -2.44 16.79
CA LYS A 26 15.51 -2.96 17.72
C LYS A 26 14.90 -3.65 18.95
N LYS A 27 13.80 -3.10 19.47
CA LYS A 27 13.11 -3.64 20.65
C LYS A 27 12.27 -4.88 20.35
N ASN A 28 11.62 -4.94 19.19
CA ASN A 28 10.56 -5.93 18.92
C ASN A 28 10.93 -6.99 17.88
N ILE A 29 12.02 -6.83 17.13
CA ILE A 29 12.45 -7.78 16.10
C ILE A 29 13.82 -8.33 16.52
N SER A 30 13.81 -9.50 17.15
CA SER A 30 15.00 -10.18 17.67
C SER A 30 15.83 -10.87 16.59
N THR A 31 15.26 -11.14 15.41
CA THR A 31 15.97 -11.73 14.27
C THR A 31 16.23 -10.67 13.21
N GLY A 32 17.49 -10.29 13.04
CA GLY A 32 17.94 -9.36 12.01
C GLY A 32 17.82 -9.89 10.56
N ASP A 33 17.08 -10.98 10.32
CA ASP A 33 16.84 -11.53 8.98
C ASP A 33 15.45 -11.09 8.47
N PRO A 34 15.37 -10.13 7.53
CA PRO A 34 14.14 -9.68 6.91
C PRO A 34 13.36 -10.80 6.21
N ARG A 35 14.02 -11.91 5.86
CA ARG A 35 13.45 -13.08 5.18
C ARG A 35 12.66 -13.99 6.12
N ARG A 36 12.71 -13.78 7.44
CA ARG A 36 11.94 -14.58 8.42
C ARG A 36 10.67 -13.91 8.90
N VAL A 37 10.40 -12.67 8.47
CA VAL A 37 9.24 -11.91 8.92
C VAL A 37 8.07 -12.03 7.93
N SER A 38 6.86 -12.26 8.43
CA SER A 38 5.61 -12.41 7.64
C SER A 38 5.26 -11.24 6.70
N VAL A 39 5.99 -10.12 6.76
CA VAL A 39 5.75 -8.89 5.95
C VAL A 39 6.26 -8.96 4.50
N GLN A 40 6.89 -10.06 4.07
CA GLN A 40 7.41 -10.25 2.70
C GLN A 40 6.39 -9.91 1.60
N GLY A 41 5.10 -10.17 1.86
CA GLY A 41 4.02 -9.91 0.90
C GLY A 41 3.82 -8.43 0.53
N HIS A 42 4.35 -7.51 1.34
CA HIS A 42 4.16 -6.06 1.19
C HIS A 42 5.28 -5.35 0.41
N LEU A 43 6.39 -6.03 0.14
CA LEU A 43 7.54 -5.43 -0.54
C LEU A 43 7.42 -5.59 -2.06
N LEU A 44 7.43 -4.45 -2.76
CA LEU A 44 7.48 -4.36 -4.22
C LEU A 44 8.83 -3.80 -4.65
N PHE A 45 9.42 -4.42 -5.66
CA PHE A 45 10.75 -4.11 -6.16
C PHE A 45 10.63 -3.48 -7.55
N TYR A 46 11.32 -2.37 -7.74
CA TYR A 46 11.39 -1.62 -8.99
C TYR A 46 12.87 -1.46 -9.36
N ASP A 47 13.31 -2.22 -10.35
CA ASP A 47 14.72 -2.41 -10.67
C ASP A 47 15.29 -1.24 -11.46
N ASN A 48 14.50 -0.57 -12.29
CA ASN A 48 14.95 0.55 -13.11
C ASN A 48 15.15 1.81 -12.27
N ILE A 49 14.28 2.03 -11.28
CA ILE A 49 14.37 3.17 -10.35
C ILE A 49 15.06 2.81 -9.02
N LYS A 50 15.65 1.62 -8.91
CA LYS A 50 16.40 1.12 -7.74
C LYS A 50 15.68 1.37 -6.41
N THR A 51 14.39 1.02 -6.37
CA THR A 51 13.51 1.34 -5.25
C THR A 51 12.74 0.11 -4.77
N ILE A 52 12.62 -0.02 -3.45
CA ILE A 52 11.77 -0.98 -2.76
C ILE A 52 10.65 -0.20 -2.08
N TYR A 53 9.41 -0.52 -2.42
CA TYR A 53 8.22 0.07 -1.83
C TYR A 53 7.51 -0.92 -0.90
N CYS A 54 7.43 -0.59 0.39
CA CYS A 54 6.57 -1.31 1.34
C CYS A 54 5.15 -0.73 1.27
N TYR A 55 4.25 -1.43 0.55
CA TYR A 55 2.90 -0.91 0.41
C TYR A 55 2.07 -1.14 1.68
N ILE A 56 1.46 -0.07 2.18
CA ILE A 56 0.52 -0.13 3.29
C ILE A 56 -0.90 0.09 2.76
N PRO A 57 -1.83 -0.88 2.92
CA PRO A 57 -3.21 -0.68 2.50
C PRO A 57 -3.80 0.60 3.12
N LYS A 58 -4.45 1.40 2.27
CA LYS A 58 -5.15 2.64 2.65
C LYS A 58 -4.26 3.83 3.04
N ALA A 59 -2.94 3.72 2.87
CA ALA A 59 -1.99 4.85 2.99
C ALA A 59 -1.58 5.41 1.60
N GLY A 60 -2.53 5.53 0.67
CA GLY A 60 -2.22 6.00 -0.70
C GLY A 60 -1.59 4.95 -1.63
N CYS A 61 -1.72 3.66 -1.29
CA CYS A 61 -1.01 2.60 -2.01
C CYS A 61 -1.37 2.44 -3.50
N LYS A 62 -2.56 2.85 -3.94
CA LYS A 62 -2.91 2.86 -5.37
C LYS A 62 -2.08 3.88 -6.13
N THR A 63 -2.07 5.11 -5.64
CA THR A 63 -1.33 6.25 -6.20
C THR A 63 0.16 5.93 -6.28
N MET A 64 0.74 5.45 -5.17
CA MET A 64 2.17 5.10 -5.15
C MET A 64 2.51 3.96 -6.11
N LYS A 65 1.68 2.91 -6.20
CA LYS A 65 1.90 1.82 -7.16
C LYS A 65 1.83 2.31 -8.60
N LEU A 66 0.93 3.25 -8.91
CA LEU A 66 0.81 3.84 -10.25
C LEU A 66 2.05 4.67 -10.58
N LEU A 67 2.48 5.54 -9.66
CA LEU A 67 3.68 6.34 -9.81
C LEU A 67 4.90 5.46 -10.10
N PHE A 68 5.17 4.48 -9.24
CA PHE A 68 6.33 3.61 -9.42
C PHE A 68 6.22 2.72 -10.66
N TYR A 69 5.02 2.26 -11.02
CA TYR A 69 4.81 1.54 -12.27
C TYR A 69 5.14 2.41 -13.49
N ASN A 70 4.65 3.65 -13.51
CA ASN A 70 4.93 4.59 -14.59
C ASN A 70 6.42 4.89 -14.72
N LEU A 71 7.12 5.11 -13.60
CA LEU A 71 8.56 5.35 -13.61
C LEU A 71 9.36 4.10 -14.00
N GLU A 72 8.97 2.91 -13.50
CA GLU A 72 9.65 1.64 -13.80
C GLU A 72 9.56 1.29 -15.28
N TYR A 73 8.40 1.49 -15.91
CA TYR A 73 8.16 1.06 -17.29
C TYR A 73 8.16 2.21 -18.30
N ASN A 74 8.51 3.43 -17.87
CA ASN A 74 8.43 4.65 -18.68
C ASN A 74 7.06 4.81 -19.36
N LYS A 75 6.00 4.83 -18.54
CA LYS A 75 4.58 4.92 -18.95
C LYS A 75 3.90 6.15 -18.37
N THR A 76 2.74 6.50 -18.93
CA THR A 76 1.90 7.61 -18.47
C THR A 76 0.47 7.13 -18.19
N GLU A 77 0.36 6.01 -17.47
CA GLU A 77 -0.93 5.42 -17.12
C GLU A 77 -1.68 6.28 -16.11
N ARG A 78 -3.01 6.30 -16.20
CA ARG A 78 -3.89 7.02 -15.30
C ARG A 78 -4.94 6.09 -14.72
N LEU A 79 -5.38 6.39 -13.50
CA LEU A 79 -6.51 5.69 -12.89
C LEU A 79 -7.75 6.57 -13.02
N ILE A 80 -8.84 5.97 -13.49
CA ILE A 80 -10.16 6.59 -13.44
C ILE A 80 -10.54 6.67 -11.95
N SER A 81 -10.46 7.87 -11.39
CA SER A 81 -11.00 8.15 -10.07
C SER A 81 -12.52 8.16 -10.20
N VAL A 82 -13.16 7.06 -9.81
CA VAL A 82 -14.58 7.14 -9.43
C VAL A 82 -14.59 7.79 -8.06
N GLY A 83 -14.66 9.13 -8.03
CA GLY A 83 -14.93 9.87 -6.82
C GLY A 83 -16.29 9.45 -6.29
N THR A 84 -16.47 9.49 -4.97
CA THR A 84 -17.81 9.38 -4.37
C THR A 84 -18.70 10.57 -4.72
N ALA A 85 -18.14 11.67 -5.23
CA ALA A 85 -18.85 12.85 -5.69
C ALA A 85 -19.42 12.71 -7.12
N ASP A 86 -18.98 11.72 -7.89
CA ASP A 86 -19.41 11.54 -9.29
C ASP A 86 -20.64 10.62 -9.41
N PHE A 87 -21.39 10.41 -8.31
CA PHE A 87 -22.58 9.56 -8.31
C PHE A 87 -23.73 10.11 -9.17
N GLU A 88 -23.62 11.32 -9.72
CA GLU A 88 -24.63 11.93 -10.60
C GLU A 88 -24.08 12.53 -11.91
N GLY A 89 -22.84 12.24 -12.29
CA GLY A 89 -22.26 12.72 -13.54
C GLY A 89 -22.38 11.69 -14.66
N LYS A 90 -23.29 11.92 -15.61
CA LYS A 90 -23.40 11.13 -16.86
C LYS A 90 -22.02 10.85 -17.46
N GLU A 91 -21.75 9.57 -17.64
CA GLU A 91 -20.59 9.01 -18.32
C GLU A 91 -20.50 9.60 -19.73
N ALA A 92 -19.67 10.62 -19.92
CA ALA A 92 -19.13 10.85 -21.24
C ALA A 92 -18.19 9.67 -21.51
N ASP A 93 -18.55 8.83 -22.47
CA ASP A 93 -17.91 7.56 -22.89
C ASP A 93 -16.45 7.73 -23.38
N TYR A 94 -15.80 8.86 -23.06
CA TYR A 94 -14.43 9.15 -23.39
C TYR A 94 -13.48 8.60 -22.31
N ILE A 95 -13.09 7.34 -22.46
CA ILE A 95 -11.94 6.80 -21.74
C ILE A 95 -10.68 7.26 -22.49
N ALA A 96 -9.96 8.24 -21.93
CA ALA A 96 -8.68 8.67 -22.46
C ALA A 96 -7.75 7.47 -22.69
N PRO A 97 -6.97 7.43 -23.78
CA PRO A 97 -5.93 6.41 -23.97
C PRO A 97 -5.07 6.35 -22.70
N ASN A 98 -4.91 5.15 -22.13
CA ASN A 98 -4.18 4.87 -20.87
C ASN A 98 -4.94 5.16 -19.55
N ALA A 99 -6.27 5.31 -19.59
CA ALA A 99 -7.09 5.39 -18.38
C ALA A 99 -7.62 4.00 -17.96
N HIS A 100 -7.37 3.63 -16.70
CA HIS A 100 -7.72 2.30 -16.18
C HIS A 100 -8.66 2.37 -14.97
N LYS A 101 -9.50 1.35 -14.80
CA LYS A 101 -10.31 1.18 -13.59
C LYS A 101 -9.42 1.15 -12.34
N SER A 102 -9.93 1.69 -11.23
CA SER A 102 -9.13 1.93 -10.00
C SER A 102 -8.47 0.70 -9.35
N GLY A 103 -8.81 -0.53 -9.75
CA GLY A 103 -8.21 -1.78 -9.27
C GLY A 103 -7.10 -2.34 -10.17
N TRP A 104 -7.01 -1.88 -11.41
CA TRP A 104 -6.09 -2.37 -12.45
C TRP A 104 -4.64 -2.43 -11.98
N ILE A 105 -4.19 -1.39 -11.28
CA ILE A 105 -2.80 -1.28 -10.83
C ILE A 105 -2.41 -2.37 -9.81
N HIS A 106 -3.37 -2.98 -9.11
CA HIS A 106 -3.08 -3.99 -8.10
C HIS A 106 -2.64 -5.33 -8.69
N GLY A 107 -3.08 -5.64 -9.91
CA GLY A 107 -2.74 -6.87 -10.64
C GLY A 107 -1.59 -6.71 -11.63
N ARG A 108 -0.94 -5.54 -11.68
CA ARG A 108 0.22 -5.32 -12.55
C ARG A 108 1.45 -6.05 -12.02
N GLY A 109 2.42 -6.30 -12.90
CA GLY A 109 3.64 -7.10 -12.69
C GLY A 109 4.65 -6.52 -11.69
N HIS A 110 4.18 -6.03 -10.53
CA HIS A 110 5.03 -5.58 -9.44
C HIS A 110 5.85 -6.77 -8.93
N LYS A 111 7.17 -6.70 -9.14
CA LYS A 111 8.09 -7.74 -8.67
C LYS A 111 8.06 -7.79 -7.15
N LYS A 112 8.00 -9.01 -6.63
CA LYS A 112 8.02 -9.35 -5.20
C LYS A 112 9.23 -10.22 -4.90
N MET A 113 9.52 -10.46 -3.63
CA MET A 113 10.68 -11.25 -3.22
C MET A 113 10.83 -12.59 -3.94
N LYS A 114 9.72 -13.32 -4.14
CA LYS A 114 9.70 -14.62 -4.83
C LYS A 114 10.21 -14.64 -6.28
N HIS A 115 10.48 -13.49 -6.89
CA HIS A 115 10.97 -13.40 -8.27
C HIS A 115 12.51 -13.26 -8.35
N TYR A 116 13.20 -13.38 -7.22
CA TYR A 116 14.64 -13.14 -7.12
C TYR A 116 15.30 -14.26 -6.32
N SER A 117 16.57 -14.56 -6.64
CA SER A 117 17.42 -15.42 -5.81
C SER A 117 17.77 -14.77 -4.47
N GLU A 118 18.37 -15.53 -3.55
CA GLU A 118 18.78 -15.02 -2.25
C GLU A 118 19.86 -13.94 -2.35
N GLU A 119 20.83 -14.13 -3.24
CA GLU A 119 21.91 -13.19 -3.54
C GLU A 119 21.34 -11.90 -4.14
N GLU A 120 20.44 -12.05 -5.11
CA GLU A 120 19.75 -10.96 -5.77
C GLU A 120 18.90 -10.13 -4.80
N LEU A 121 18.21 -10.78 -3.88
CA LEU A 121 17.45 -10.14 -2.81
C LEU A 121 18.36 -9.34 -1.89
N SER A 122 19.45 -9.96 -1.45
CA SER A 122 20.41 -9.36 -0.53
C SER A 122 21.04 -8.10 -1.13
N LEU A 123 21.44 -8.16 -2.41
CA LEU A 123 21.98 -7.02 -3.14
C LEU A 123 20.96 -5.87 -3.20
N ARG A 124 19.70 -6.16 -3.55
CA ARG A 124 18.64 -5.13 -3.64
C ARG A 124 18.30 -4.55 -2.27
N LEU A 125 18.19 -5.38 -1.24
CA LEU A 125 17.95 -4.93 0.13
C LEU A 125 19.08 -4.04 0.64
N ALA A 126 20.33 -4.30 0.24
CA ALA A 126 21.45 -3.43 0.59
C ALA A 126 21.44 -2.12 -0.19
N THR A 127 21.23 -2.18 -1.51
CA THR A 127 21.52 -1.04 -2.42
C THR A 127 20.31 -0.18 -2.77
N TYR A 128 19.09 -0.70 -2.75
CA TYR A 128 17.91 0.03 -3.21
C TYR A 128 17.40 0.99 -2.13
N ARG A 129 16.82 2.11 -2.60
CA ARG A 129 16.09 3.06 -1.76
C ARG A 129 14.84 2.40 -1.21
N LYS A 130 14.57 2.55 0.08
CA LYS A 130 13.41 1.93 0.75
C LYS A 130 12.39 3.01 1.07
N ILE A 131 11.18 2.84 0.56
CA ILE A 131 10.10 3.81 0.72
C ILE A 131 8.92 3.14 1.42
N ILE A 132 8.41 3.84 2.43
CA ILE A 132 7.14 3.54 3.07
C ILE A 132 6.36 4.85 3.14
N VAL A 133 5.11 4.80 2.70
CA VAL A 133 4.18 5.94 2.85
C VAL A 133 3.28 5.64 4.03
N VAL A 134 3.28 6.56 4.98
CA VAL A 134 2.47 6.50 6.18
C VAL A 134 1.36 7.53 6.09
N ARG A 135 0.27 7.25 6.81
CA ARG A 135 -0.89 8.13 6.95
C ARG A 135 -1.32 8.06 8.40
N ASP A 136 -1.98 9.11 8.90
CA ASP A 136 -2.62 9.09 10.20
C ASP A 136 -3.45 7.79 10.40
N PRO A 137 -3.29 7.09 11.53
CA PRO A 137 -3.99 5.83 11.77
C PRO A 137 -5.51 5.93 11.72
N PHE A 138 -6.10 7.01 12.23
CA PHE A 138 -7.56 7.20 12.25
C PHE A 138 -8.09 7.52 10.86
N GLU A 139 -7.38 8.34 10.08
CA GLU A 139 -7.75 8.55 8.68
C GLU A 139 -7.65 7.26 7.86
N ARG A 140 -6.61 6.46 8.11
CA ARG A 140 -6.44 5.15 7.46
C ARG A 140 -7.59 4.21 7.83
N LEU A 141 -8.00 4.20 9.09
CA LEU A 141 -9.13 3.42 9.60
C LEU A 141 -10.46 3.88 8.97
N ALA A 142 -10.73 5.19 8.97
CA ALA A 142 -11.93 5.76 8.35
C ALA A 142 -11.98 5.44 6.85
N SER A 143 -10.86 5.56 6.14
CA SER A 143 -10.77 5.19 4.72
C SER A 143 -11.01 3.70 4.48
N ALA A 144 -10.56 2.83 5.39
CA ALA A 144 -10.86 1.40 5.35
C ALA A 144 -12.36 1.17 5.58
N TRP A 145 -12.93 1.79 6.61
CA TRP A 145 -14.34 1.69 6.96
C TRP A 145 -15.25 2.06 5.79
N LEU A 146 -15.10 3.27 5.27
CA LEU A 146 -15.87 3.77 4.12
C LEU A 146 -15.72 2.86 2.90
N ASN A 147 -14.51 2.36 2.63
CA ASN A 147 -14.32 1.46 1.49
C ASN A 147 -15.02 0.12 1.66
N LYS A 148 -14.95 -0.48 2.85
CA LYS A 148 -15.35 -1.88 3.09
C LYS A 148 -16.80 -2.04 3.51
N PHE A 149 -17.33 -1.09 4.28
CA PHE A 149 -18.66 -1.18 4.89
C PHE A 149 -19.68 -0.21 4.29
N VAL A 150 -19.24 0.79 3.53
CA VAL A 150 -20.15 1.75 2.87
C VAL A 150 -20.12 1.55 1.36
N ASN A 151 -18.97 1.84 0.72
CA ASN A 151 -18.87 1.94 -0.73
C ASN A 151 -18.90 0.58 -1.44
N MET A 152 -18.28 -0.46 -0.88
CA MET A 152 -18.32 -1.81 -1.47
C MET A 152 -19.74 -2.42 -1.40
N PRO A 153 -20.43 -2.40 -0.24
CA PRO A 153 -21.82 -2.83 -0.15
C PRO A 153 -22.77 -2.04 -1.06
N ALA A 154 -22.63 -0.71 -1.14
CA ALA A 154 -23.42 0.13 -2.04
C ALA A 154 -23.25 -0.25 -3.52
N ARG A 155 -22.09 -0.81 -3.91
CA ARG A 155 -21.82 -1.34 -5.26
C ARG A 155 -22.16 -2.82 -5.42
N GLY A 156 -22.97 -3.39 -4.51
CA GLY A 156 -23.36 -4.80 -4.51
C GLY A 156 -22.22 -5.78 -4.15
N THR A 157 -21.04 -5.29 -3.78
CA THR A 157 -19.87 -6.13 -3.50
C THR A 157 -19.80 -6.51 -2.02
N LEU A 158 -20.53 -7.56 -1.63
CA LEU A 158 -20.60 -8.04 -0.24
C LEU A 158 -19.55 -9.10 0.12
N SER A 159 -18.76 -9.59 -0.84
CA SER A 159 -17.80 -10.68 -0.64
C SER A 159 -16.84 -10.43 0.53
N TRP A 160 -16.33 -9.21 0.67
CA TRP A 160 -15.42 -8.87 1.76
C TRP A 160 -16.09 -8.90 3.13
N VAL A 161 -17.31 -8.34 3.24
CA VAL A 161 -18.08 -8.32 4.49
C VAL A 161 -18.48 -9.74 4.89
N LYS A 162 -18.96 -10.53 3.93
CA LYS A 162 -19.27 -11.97 4.15
C LYS A 162 -18.04 -12.73 4.64
N GLY A 163 -16.88 -12.52 4.01
CA GLY A 163 -15.63 -13.15 4.40
C GLY A 163 -15.11 -12.69 5.77
N LEU A 164 -15.32 -11.42 6.14
CA LEU A 164 -15.02 -10.92 7.48
C LEU A 164 -15.93 -11.59 8.52
N ASN A 165 -17.24 -11.60 8.30
CA ASN A 165 -18.21 -12.19 9.22
C ASN A 165 -17.93 -13.67 9.43
N HIS A 166 -17.58 -14.40 8.38
CA HIS A 166 -17.16 -15.80 8.50
C HIS A 166 -15.94 -15.96 9.41
N ARG A 167 -14.88 -15.14 9.23
CA ARG A 167 -13.70 -15.18 10.11
C ARG A 167 -14.00 -14.78 11.55
N LEU A 168 -14.87 -13.79 11.75
CA LEU A 168 -15.28 -13.36 13.09
C LEU A 168 -16.05 -14.46 13.81
N ARG A 169 -16.97 -15.14 13.12
CA ARG A 169 -17.68 -16.30 13.68
C ARG A 169 -16.70 -17.40 14.10
N ASN A 170 -15.78 -17.79 13.22
CA ASN A 170 -14.77 -18.82 13.54
C ASN A 170 -13.81 -18.36 14.64
N TYR A 171 -13.59 -17.05 14.82
CA TYR A 171 -12.80 -16.53 15.93
C TYR A 171 -13.59 -16.61 17.24
N GLN A 172 -14.86 -16.23 17.24
CA GLN A 172 -15.74 -16.32 18.41
C GLN A 172 -15.89 -17.78 18.85
N GLU A 173 -16.13 -18.71 17.93
CA GLU A 173 -16.23 -20.15 18.23
C GLU A 173 -14.96 -20.72 18.87
N ARG A 174 -13.77 -20.28 18.43
CA ARG A 174 -12.48 -20.75 18.99
C ARG A 174 -12.11 -20.13 20.33
N ASN A 175 -12.67 -18.97 20.66
CA ASN A 175 -12.37 -18.23 21.90
C ASN A 175 -13.58 -18.19 22.83
N GLN A 176 -14.61 -18.99 22.55
CA GLN A 176 -15.71 -19.16 23.48
C GLN A 176 -15.15 -19.94 24.69
N PRO A 177 -15.32 -19.43 25.92
CA PRO A 177 -14.92 -20.19 27.10
C PRO A 177 -15.66 -21.53 27.10
N ASP A 178 -14.97 -22.61 27.44
CA ASP A 178 -15.59 -23.93 27.61
C ASP A 178 -16.84 -23.77 28.49
N LYS A 179 -17.99 -24.20 27.95
CA LYS A 179 -19.28 -24.12 28.65
C LYS A 179 -19.30 -25.01 29.88
#